data_AF-A0A836MP64-F1
#
_entry.id   AF-A0A836MP64-F1
#
_cell.length_a   1.000
_cell.length_b   1.000
_cell.length_c   1.000
_cell.angle_alpha   90.00
_cell.angle_beta   90.00
_cell.angle_gamma   90.00
#
_symmetry.space_group_name_H-M   'P 1'
#
loop_
_entity.id
_entity.type
_entity.pdbx_description
1 polymer ?
#
loop_
_entity_poly.entity_id
_entity_poly.type
_entity_poly.pdbx_seq_one_letter_code
_entity_poly.pdbx_strand_id
1 'polypeptide(L)'
;MFGIGNAHWVLIKGDYVFIGTEYVEEQQVIMTREQLLYVLEQYKTFLEGDYNDPNNPPDPIDVEFIAEGQEAIDMYNGLEGSQLVPYAC
;
A
#
# COMPACT_ATOMS: atom_id res chain seq x y z
N MET A 1 15.49 6.84 -6.09
CA MET A 1 14.61 7.78 -6.81
C MET A 1 13.21 7.53 -6.27
N PHE A 2 12.69 8.41 -5.40
CA PHE A 2 11.29 8.36 -5.00
C PHE A 2 10.47 8.73 -6.23
N GLY A 3 9.68 7.79 -6.75
CA GLY A 3 8.80 8.05 -7.89
C GLY A 3 7.75 9.08 -7.51
N ILE A 4 7.85 10.30 -8.05
CA ILE A 4 6.79 11.30 -7.96
C ILE A 4 5.87 11.04 -9.16
N GLY A 5 4.71 10.45 -8.91
CA GLY A 5 3.71 10.19 -9.95
C GLY A 5 2.37 9.76 -9.36
N ASN A 6 1.30 10.38 -9.85
CA ASN A 6 -0.13 10.19 -9.50
C ASN A 6 -0.68 8.80 -9.87
N ALA A 7 0.19 7.83 -10.12
CA ALA A 7 -0.15 6.50 -10.61
C ALA A 7 -0.49 5.53 -9.49
N HIS A 8 -0.27 5.91 -8.22
CA HIS A 8 -0.66 5.07 -7.10
C HIS A 8 -2.10 5.36 -6.70
N TRP A 9 -2.94 4.33 -6.63
CA TRP A 9 -4.28 4.43 -6.07
C TRP A 9 -4.38 3.61 -4.80
N VAL A 10 -5.22 4.08 -3.88
CA VAL A 10 -5.60 3.36 -2.67
C VAL A 10 -7.11 3.13 -2.74
N LEU A 11 -7.50 1.86 -2.74
CA LEU A 11 -8.90 1.46 -2.77
C LEU A 11 -9.23 0.70 -1.49
N ILE A 12 -10.35 1.04 -0.86
CA ILE A 12 -10.77 0.44 0.42
C ILE A 12 -12.08 -0.29 0.20
N LYS A 13 -12.12 -1.56 0.58
CA LYS A 13 -13.31 -2.39 0.47
C LYS A 13 -13.43 -3.37 1.63
N GLY A 14 -14.47 -3.22 2.45
CA GLY A 14 -14.54 -3.92 3.73
C GLY A 14 -13.27 -3.63 4.53
N ASP A 15 -12.68 -4.65 5.17
CA ASP A 15 -11.44 -4.51 5.93
C ASP A 15 -10.16 -4.53 5.08
N TYR A 16 -10.29 -4.60 3.76
CA TYR A 16 -9.15 -4.64 2.84
C TYR A 16 -8.81 -3.26 2.29
N VAL A 17 -7.51 -3.01 2.19
CA VAL A 17 -6.91 -1.87 1.52
C VAL A 17 -6.05 -2.42 0.40
N PHE A 18 -6.37 -2.04 -0.82
CA PHE A 18 -5.55 -2.31 -2.00
C PHE A 18 -4.77 -1.05 -2.34
N ILE A 19 -3.45 -1.19 -2.49
CA ILE A 19 -2.56 -0.13 -2.95
C ILE A 19 -1.95 -0.63 -4.24
N GLY A 20 -2.20 0.07 -5.32
CA GLY A 20 -1.72 -0.29 -6.65
C GLY A 20 -1.00 0.86 -7.32
N THR A 21 -0.29 0.55 -8.40
CA THR A 21 0.37 1.53 -9.27
C THR A 21 0.09 1.24 -10.74
N GLU A 22 -0.05 2.26 -11.58
CA GLU A 22 -0.30 2.11 -13.03
C GLU A 22 0.86 1.54 -13.84
N TYR A 23 2.07 1.45 -13.27
CA TYR A 23 3.28 1.19 -14.06
C TYR A 23 4.03 -0.08 -13.70
N VAL A 24 3.75 -0.70 -12.55
CA VAL A 24 4.51 -1.85 -12.05
C VAL A 24 3.54 -2.86 -11.46
N GLU A 25 3.32 -3.95 -12.17
CA GLU A 25 2.38 -5.01 -11.77
C GLU A 25 2.84 -5.69 -10.48
N GLU A 26 4.14 -5.80 -10.25
CA GLU A 26 4.68 -6.40 -9.03
C GLU A 26 4.49 -5.52 -7.80
N GLN A 27 4.11 -4.24 -7.97
CA GLN A 27 3.90 -3.27 -6.89
C GLN A 27 2.41 -3.05 -6.58
N GLN A 28 1.60 -4.09 -6.78
CA GLN A 28 0.22 -4.14 -6.26
C GLN A 28 0.24 -4.89 -4.95
N VAL A 29 -0.36 -4.34 -3.91
CA VAL A 29 -0.42 -4.98 -2.60
C VAL A 29 -1.83 -4.89 -2.02
N ILE A 30 -2.23 -5.92 -1.29
CA ILE A 30 -3.45 -5.91 -0.49
C ILE A 30 -3.10 -6.20 0.97
N MET A 31 -3.71 -5.43 1.86
CA MET A 31 -3.50 -5.51 3.31
C MET A 31 -4.80 -5.24 4.05
N THR A 32 -4.82 -5.48 5.36
CA THR A 32 -5.94 -5.06 6.20
C THR A 32 -5.86 -3.57 6.52
N ARG A 33 -6.99 -2.98 6.94
CA ARG A 33 -7.00 -1.62 7.51
C ARG A 33 -6.11 -1.50 8.75
N GLU A 34 -6.05 -2.53 9.58
CA GLU A 34 -5.19 -2.53 10.78
C GLU A 34 -3.71 -2.46 10.40
N GLN A 35 -3.31 -3.22 9.38
CA GLN A 35 -1.97 -3.17 8.82
C GLN A 35 -1.67 -1.78 8.24
N LEU A 36 -2.59 -1.17 7.49
CA LEU A 36 -2.42 0.19 6.99
C LEU A 36 -2.25 1.20 8.15
N LEU A 37 -3.09 1.11 9.19
CA LEU A 37 -3.02 2.00 10.34
C LEU A 37 -1.67 1.88 11.05
N TYR A 38 -1.17 0.66 11.23
CA TYR A 38 0.15 0.43 11.81
C TYR A 38 1.27 1.13 11.01
N VAL A 39 1.27 0.99 9.67
CA VAL A 39 2.26 1.68 8.80
C VAL A 39 2.15 3.21 8.93
N LEU A 40 0.93 3.74 8.97
CA LEU A 40 0.70 5.18 9.11
C LEU A 40 1.14 5.70 10.49
N GLU A 41 0.98 4.91 11.56
CA GLU A 41 1.45 5.25 12.90
C GLU A 41 2.99 5.25 12.98
N GLN A 42 3.66 4.29 12.35
CA GLN A 42 5.12 4.29 12.22
C GLN A 42 5.60 5.53 11.46
N TYR A 43 4.96 5.84 10.32
CA TYR A 43 5.33 7.01 9.52
C TYR A 43 5.06 8.33 10.27
N LYS A 44 3.95 8.41 11.00
CA LYS A 44 3.65 9.55 11.87
C LYS A 44 4.73 9.73 12.93
N THR A 45 5.19 8.66 13.58
CA THR A 45 6.25 8.71 14.59
C THR A 45 7.55 9.27 14.00
N PHE A 46 7.92 8.84 12.80
CA PHE A 46 9.05 9.38 12.05
C PHE A 46 8.89 10.89 11.80
N LEU A 47 7.71 11.35 11.36
CA LEU A 47 7.43 12.77 11.11
C LEU A 47 7.40 13.64 12.37
N GLU A 48 6.99 13.09 13.51
CA GLU A 48 6.99 13.78 14.80
C GLU A 48 8.42 13.92 15.39
N GLY A 49 9.37 13.11 14.93
CA GLY A 49 10.80 13.29 15.17
C GLY A 49 11.42 14.41 14.31
N ASP A 50 12.75 14.53 14.36
CA ASP A 50 13.47 15.35 13.37
C ASP A 50 13.64 14.54 12.08
N TYR A 51 12.66 14.61 11.19
CA TYR A 51 12.69 13.87 9.92
C TYR A 51 13.78 14.38 8.95
N ASN A 52 14.48 15.48 9.27
CA ASN A 52 15.64 15.95 8.53
C ASN A 52 16.96 15.43 9.13
N ASP A 53 16.95 14.83 10.33
CA ASP A 53 18.13 14.24 10.95
C ASP A 53 18.48 12.91 10.24
N PRO A 54 19.68 12.79 9.62
CA PRO A 54 20.12 11.53 9.02
C PRO A 54 20.20 10.35 10.00
N ASN A 55 20.24 10.62 11.31
CA ASN A 55 20.26 9.59 12.36
C ASN A 55 18.85 9.14 12.79
N ASN A 56 17.81 9.75 12.26
CA ASN A 56 16.41 9.40 12.50
C ASN A 56 15.74 8.95 11.19
N PRO A 57 16.20 7.87 10.53
CA PRO A 57 15.55 7.37 9.32
C PRO A 57 14.14 6.82 9.67
N PRO A 58 13.23 6.77 8.69
CA PRO A 58 11.97 6.07 8.90
C PRO A 58 12.25 4.59 9.16
N ASP A 59 11.52 4.00 10.11
CA ASP A 59 11.58 2.56 10.34
C ASP A 59 11.16 1.79 9.08
N PRO A 60 11.78 0.63 8.80
CA PRO A 60 11.30 -0.25 7.75
C PRO A 60 9.83 -0.61 7.96
N ILE A 61 9.06 -0.63 6.86
CA ILE A 61 7.70 -1.18 6.88
C ILE A 61 7.82 -2.69 7.10
N ASP A 62 7.51 -3.13 8.31
CA ASP A 62 7.53 -4.54 8.72
C ASP A 62 6.10 -5.08 8.78
N VAL A 63 5.44 -5.08 7.61
CA VAL A 63 4.10 -5.61 7.44
C VAL A 63 4.14 -6.64 6.32
N GLU A 64 3.77 -7.87 6.64
CA GLU A 64 3.53 -8.90 5.66
C GLU A 64 2.19 -8.63 4.97
N PHE A 65 2.25 -8.26 3.69
CA PHE A 65 1.04 -8.07 2.89
C PHE A 65 0.27 -9.37 2.78
N ILE A 66 -1.06 -9.28 2.62
CA ILE A 66 -1.90 -10.47 2.43
C ILE A 66 -1.55 -11.14 1.10
N ALA A 67 -1.32 -10.32 0.07
CA ALA A 67 -0.85 -10.75 -1.24
C ALA A 67 -0.18 -9.57 -1.96
N GLU A 68 0.62 -9.91 -2.97
CA GLU A 68 1.33 -8.99 -3.85
C GLU A 68 1.07 -9.33 -5.32
N GLY A 69 1.31 -8.38 -6.22
CA GLY A 69 1.22 -8.58 -7.67
C GLY A 69 -0.19 -8.93 -8.16
N GLN A 70 -0.26 -9.84 -9.14
CA GLN A 70 -1.52 -10.29 -9.73
C GLN A 70 -2.46 -10.94 -8.69
N GLU A 71 -1.92 -11.63 -7.69
CA GLU A 71 -2.74 -12.23 -6.63
C GLU A 71 -3.47 -11.16 -5.81
N ALA A 72 -2.82 -10.02 -5.53
CA ALA A 72 -3.47 -8.90 -4.86
C ALA A 72 -4.62 -8.30 -5.70
N ILE A 73 -4.44 -8.21 -7.02
CA ILE A 73 -5.47 -7.74 -7.96
C ILE A 73 -6.66 -8.71 -7.95
N ASP A 74 -6.40 -10.00 -8.10
CA ASP A 74 -7.42 -11.05 -8.17
C ASP A 74 -8.24 -11.10 -6.87
N MET A 75 -7.55 -11.01 -5.72
CA MET A 75 -8.19 -10.94 -4.42
C MET A 75 -9.08 -9.70 -4.29
N TYR A 76 -8.60 -8.51 -4.67
CA TYR A 76 -9.38 -7.28 -4.59
C TYR A 76 -10.61 -7.33 -5.51
N ASN A 77 -10.44 -7.79 -6.74
CA ASN A 77 -11.50 -7.90 -7.72
C ASN A 77 -12.57 -8.93 -7.31
N GLY A 78 -12.18 -9.98 -6.59
CA GLY A 78 -13.07 -10.97 -6.00
C GLY A 78 -13.94 -10.46 -4.84
N LEU A 79 -13.66 -9.28 -4.27
CA LEU A 79 -14.47 -8.70 -3.20
C LEU A 79 -15.84 -8.24 -3.74
N GLU A 80 -16.91 -8.55 -2.99
CA GLU A 80 -18.28 -8.21 -3.37
C GLU A 80 -18.46 -6.70 -3.54
N GLY A 81 -18.77 -6.24 -4.77
CA GLY A 81 -18.96 -4.83 -5.09
C GLY A 81 -17.66 -4.02 -5.10
N SER A 82 -16.52 -4.65 -5.38
CA SER A 82 -15.27 -3.96 -5.72
C SER A 82 -15.45 -3.10 -6.98
N GLN A 83 -14.63 -2.06 -7.12
CA GLN A 83 -14.65 -1.17 -8.29
C GLN A 83 -14.05 -1.80 -9.54
N LEU A 84 -13.50 -3.03 -9.41
CA LEU A 84 -12.75 -3.77 -10.43
C LEU A 84 -11.54 -2.98 -10.95
N VAL A 85 -10.34 -3.52 -10.70
CA VAL A 85 -9.08 -2.97 -11.18
C VAL A 85 -8.72 -3.72 -12.47
N PRO A 86 -8.66 -3.03 -13.63
CA PRO A 86 -8.61 -3.68 -14.94
C PRO A 86 -7.19 -4.06 -15.38
N TYR A 87 -6.24 -4.24 -14.45
CA TYR A 87 -4.88 -4.60 -14.81
C TYR A 87 -4.92 -5.91 -15.62
N ALA A 88 -4.62 -5.78 -16.91
CA ALA A 88 -4.63 -6.86 -17.88
C ALA A 88 -3.20 -6.98 -18.38
N CYS A 89 -2.61 -8.15 -18.15
CA CYS A 89 -1.29 -8.53 -18.64
C CYS A 89 -1.11 -8.25 -20.14
#